data_AF-A0A7C6ESA0-F1
#
_entry.id   AF-A0A7C6ESA0-F1
#
_cell.length_a   1.000
_cell.length_b   1.000
_cell.length_c   1.000
_cell.angle_alpha   90.00
_cell.angle_beta   90.00
_cell.angle_gamma   90.00
#
_symmetry.space_group_name_H-M   'P 1'
#
loop_
_entity.id
_entity.type
_entity.pdbx_description
1 polymer ?
#
loop_
_entity_poly.entity_id
_entity_poly.type
_entity_poly.pdbx_seq_one_letter_code
_entity_poly.pdbx_strand_id
1 'polypeptide(L)'
;MEKMRLSGHDVYYATELRAGQRDLVLAGEEFHHLCRVARHRVGDPVAVTNGRGLMAVGRVKAIRKESAILEFSDWMEDHGESYLRLWLGVGMIRSQRFDWLVEKATELGVIRISPLLTKYARSRDGEAKAGRWRRLAIAAMKQCQRSVLPEVDDPMPLAEWLEQLPPSGPRLAAIPEAEMFVGHWICNARLVPPLELVALVGPEGGFAAEEVQLAQSRGFVGVSLGPRRLRTETAALLLCSLLLNMIPAKEGR
;
A
#
# COMPACT_ATOMS: atom_id res chain seq x y z
N MET A 1 -7.96 -20.74 -14.93
CA MET A 1 -6.57 -20.80 -14.43
C MET A 1 -6.62 -20.80 -12.92
N GLU A 2 -6.17 -21.87 -12.29
CA GLU A 2 -6.05 -21.95 -10.84
C GLU A 2 -5.00 -20.91 -10.40
N LYS A 3 -5.39 -19.91 -9.59
CA LYS A 3 -4.45 -18.92 -9.07
C LYS A 3 -3.43 -19.65 -8.22
N MET A 4 -2.21 -19.80 -8.72
CA MET A 4 -1.11 -20.40 -7.98
C MET A 4 -0.94 -19.66 -6.65
N ARG A 5 -1.14 -20.37 -5.53
CA ARG A 5 -0.92 -19.82 -4.20
C ARG A 5 0.57 -19.92 -3.89
N LEU A 6 1.18 -18.81 -3.48
CA LEU A 6 2.57 -18.73 -3.03
C LEU A 6 2.83 -19.41 -1.66
N SER A 7 1.97 -20.35 -1.24
CA SER A 7 2.10 -21.02 0.05
C SER A 7 3.47 -21.71 0.16
N GLY A 8 4.28 -21.30 1.13
CA GLY A 8 5.62 -21.85 1.38
C GLY A 8 6.76 -21.17 0.61
N HIS A 9 6.53 -20.07 -0.10
CA HIS A 9 7.57 -19.26 -0.73
C HIS A 9 7.86 -18.01 0.11
N ASP A 10 9.12 -17.81 0.47
CA ASP A 10 9.58 -16.50 0.91
C ASP A 10 9.71 -15.58 -0.32
N VAL A 11 9.19 -14.36 -0.20
CA VAL A 11 9.22 -13.36 -1.25
C VAL A 11 10.41 -12.42 -1.03
N TYR A 12 11.19 -12.20 -2.08
CA TYR A 12 12.33 -11.28 -2.12
C TYR A 12 12.04 -10.10 -3.07
N TYR A 13 12.75 -8.99 -2.88
CA TYR A 13 12.55 -7.78 -3.67
C TYR A 13 13.77 -7.46 -4.54
N ALA A 14 13.57 -7.37 -5.86
CA ALA A 14 14.63 -7.06 -6.82
C ALA A 14 14.08 -6.19 -7.96
N THR A 15 14.45 -4.92 -7.97
CA THR A 15 13.95 -3.92 -8.95
C THR A 15 14.31 -4.23 -10.40
N GLU A 16 15.37 -5.00 -10.60
CA GLU A 16 15.95 -5.39 -11.88
C GLU A 16 15.28 -6.61 -12.50
N LEU A 17 14.35 -7.26 -11.79
CA LEU A 17 13.60 -8.42 -12.29
C LEU A 17 12.75 -8.03 -13.53
N ARG A 18 12.95 -8.76 -14.63
CA ARG A 18 12.27 -8.58 -15.91
C ARG A 18 11.44 -9.80 -16.29
N ALA A 19 10.33 -9.58 -16.98
CA ALA A 19 9.43 -10.65 -17.42
C ALA A 19 10.16 -11.65 -18.32
N GLY A 20 9.94 -12.94 -18.07
CA GLY A 20 10.51 -14.04 -18.85
C GLY A 20 12.01 -14.28 -18.68
N GLN A 21 12.71 -13.55 -17.79
CA GLN A 21 14.12 -13.83 -17.52
C GLN A 21 14.28 -15.21 -16.88
N ARG A 22 15.29 -15.98 -17.26
CA ARG A 22 15.44 -17.33 -16.71
C ARG A 22 16.02 -17.34 -15.29
N ASP A 23 17.07 -16.56 -15.08
CA ASP A 23 17.83 -16.51 -13.84
C ASP A 23 17.95 -15.07 -13.32
N LEU A 24 18.07 -14.91 -12.00
CA LEU A 24 18.41 -13.65 -11.33
C LEU A 24 19.51 -13.89 -10.28
N VAL A 25 20.46 -12.95 -10.18
CA VAL A 25 21.46 -12.93 -9.12
C VAL A 25 20.95 -12.04 -7.99
N LEU A 26 20.72 -12.62 -6.82
CA LEU A 26 20.37 -11.91 -5.60
C LEU A 26 21.65 -11.62 -4.80
N ALA A 27 21.85 -10.38 -4.37
CA ALA A 27 23.01 -9.91 -3.61
C ALA A 27 22.58 -8.97 -2.47
N GLY A 28 23.55 -8.49 -1.68
CA GLY A 28 23.30 -7.47 -0.64
C GLY A 28 22.34 -7.93 0.47
N GLU A 29 21.41 -7.06 0.86
CA GLU A 29 20.48 -7.31 1.98
C GLU A 29 19.56 -8.51 1.73
N GLU A 30 19.04 -8.67 0.52
CA GLU A 30 18.14 -9.77 0.19
C GLU A 30 18.87 -11.12 0.16
N PHE A 31 20.12 -11.15 -0.30
CA PHE A 31 20.98 -12.35 -0.17
C PHE A 31 21.24 -12.70 1.29
N HIS A 32 21.57 -11.72 2.13
CA HIS A 32 21.77 -11.94 3.56
C HIS A 32 20.50 -12.49 4.21
N HIS A 33 19.33 -11.93 3.89
CA HIS A 33 18.04 -12.44 4.35
C HIS A 33 17.83 -13.90 3.93
N LEU A 34 18.05 -14.21 2.65
CA LEU A 34 17.87 -15.55 2.08
C LEU A 34 18.75 -16.60 2.78
N CYS A 35 20.03 -16.31 2.98
CA CYS A 35 20.98 -17.30 3.49
C CYS A 35 21.10 -17.34 5.03
N ARG A 36 20.96 -16.21 5.72
CA ARG A 36 21.21 -16.12 7.18
C ARG A 36 19.93 -16.13 8.00
N VAL A 37 18.89 -15.47 7.51
CA VAL A 37 17.61 -15.32 8.21
C VAL A 37 16.69 -16.48 7.86
N ALA A 38 16.33 -16.62 6.58
CA ALA A 38 15.47 -17.70 6.08
C ALA A 38 16.22 -19.05 5.98
N ARG A 39 17.55 -19.03 5.86
CA ARG A 39 18.43 -20.21 5.81
C ARG A 39 18.12 -21.16 4.65
N HIS A 40 17.73 -20.61 3.51
CA HIS A 40 17.47 -21.39 2.31
C HIS A 40 18.70 -22.16 1.82
N ARG A 41 18.44 -23.27 1.16
CA ARG A 41 19.40 -24.16 0.50
C ARG A 41 19.11 -24.22 -1.00
N VAL A 42 20.06 -24.75 -1.76
CA VAL A 42 19.87 -25.06 -3.18
C VAL A 42 18.67 -26.01 -3.33
N GLY A 43 17.75 -25.67 -4.22
CA GLY A 43 16.49 -26.39 -4.48
C GLY A 43 15.27 -25.81 -3.76
N ASP A 44 15.47 -24.98 -2.73
CA ASP A 44 14.36 -24.40 -1.96
C ASP A 44 13.51 -23.46 -2.83
N PRO A 45 12.18 -23.47 -2.64
CA PRO A 45 11.27 -22.59 -3.37
C PRO A 45 11.41 -21.14 -2.90
N VAL A 46 11.39 -20.21 -3.86
CA VAL A 46 11.43 -18.77 -3.60
C VAL A 46 10.55 -18.02 -4.60
N ALA A 47 10.13 -16.81 -4.21
CA ALA A 47 9.48 -15.88 -5.11
C ALA A 47 10.22 -14.54 -5.10
N VAL A 48 10.16 -13.81 -6.21
CA VAL A 48 10.80 -12.49 -6.34
C VAL A 48 9.86 -11.52 -7.03
N THR A 49 9.72 -10.32 -6.48
CA THR A 49 9.00 -9.23 -7.11
C THR A 49 9.88 -8.03 -7.40
N ASN A 50 9.55 -7.30 -8.47
CA ASN A 50 10.14 -6.00 -8.75
C ASN A 50 9.37 -4.84 -8.10
N GLY A 51 8.29 -5.11 -7.36
CA GLY A 51 7.44 -4.11 -6.73
C GLY A 51 6.62 -3.26 -7.71
N ARG A 52 6.58 -3.62 -8.99
CA ARG A 52 5.85 -2.91 -10.06
C ARG A 52 4.78 -3.79 -10.71
N GLY A 53 4.29 -4.79 -9.98
CA GLY A 53 3.26 -5.74 -10.44
C GLY A 53 3.82 -7.07 -10.95
N LEU A 54 5.14 -7.21 -11.15
CA LEU A 54 5.72 -8.47 -11.61
C LEU A 54 6.14 -9.35 -10.43
N MET A 55 5.78 -10.63 -10.48
CA MET A 55 6.18 -11.67 -9.55
C MET A 55 6.70 -12.88 -10.31
N ALA A 56 7.85 -13.41 -9.91
CA ALA A 56 8.45 -14.61 -10.46
C ALA A 56 8.55 -15.69 -9.39
N VAL A 57 8.24 -16.93 -9.74
CA VAL A 57 8.33 -18.09 -8.85
C VAL A 57 9.37 -19.04 -9.37
N GLY A 58 10.19 -19.55 -8.46
CA GLY A 58 11.35 -20.34 -8.82
C GLY A 58 11.99 -21.03 -7.64
N ARG A 59 13.27 -21.36 -7.79
CA ARG A 59 14.08 -22.05 -6.78
C ARG A 59 15.47 -21.44 -6.68
N VAL A 60 16.11 -21.65 -5.53
CA VAL A 60 17.53 -21.35 -5.37
C VAL A 60 18.34 -22.33 -6.19
N LYS A 61 18.96 -21.86 -7.29
CA LYS A 61 19.79 -22.65 -8.19
C LYS A 61 21.21 -22.83 -7.65
N ALA A 62 21.79 -21.78 -7.07
CA ALA A 62 23.13 -21.84 -6.49
C ALA A 62 23.30 -20.81 -5.37
N ILE A 63 24.12 -21.13 -4.37
CA ILE A 63 24.55 -20.19 -3.32
C ILE A 63 26.07 -20.01 -3.44
N ARG A 64 26.51 -18.77 -3.54
CA ARG A 64 27.92 -18.35 -3.58
C ARG A 64 28.28 -17.61 -2.30
N LYS A 65 29.53 -17.14 -2.20
CA LYS A 65 30.03 -16.42 -1.01
C LYS A 65 29.21 -15.17 -0.68
N GLU A 66 28.82 -14.40 -1.69
CA GLU A 66 28.19 -13.07 -1.54
C GLU A 66 26.92 -12.88 -2.41
N SER A 67 26.43 -13.96 -3.02
CA SER A 67 25.24 -13.93 -3.87
C SER A 67 24.57 -15.30 -3.96
N ALA A 68 23.30 -15.31 -4.35
CA ALA A 68 22.55 -16.50 -4.74
C ALA A 68 22.06 -16.34 -6.19
N ILE A 69 21.97 -17.45 -6.92
CA ILE A 69 21.34 -17.50 -8.24
C ILE A 69 19.97 -18.15 -8.05
N LEU A 70 18.94 -17.49 -8.52
CA LEU A 70 17.56 -17.95 -8.53
C LEU A 70 17.20 -18.31 -9.98
N GLU A 71 16.55 -19.44 -10.19
CA GLU A 71 16.01 -19.86 -11.50
C GLU A 71 14.49 -19.88 -11.42
N PHE A 72 13.84 -19.22 -12.37
CA PHE A 72 12.38 -19.05 -12.39
C PHE A 72 11.71 -20.04 -13.34
N SER A 73 10.55 -20.53 -12.93
CA SER A 73 9.72 -21.45 -13.69
C SER A 73 8.36 -20.87 -14.05
N ASP A 74 7.90 -19.85 -13.33
CA ASP A 74 6.57 -19.26 -13.53
C ASP A 74 6.55 -17.76 -13.22
N TRP A 75 5.56 -17.05 -13.77
CA TRP A 75 5.42 -15.61 -13.76
C TRP A 75 3.97 -15.20 -13.51
N MET A 76 3.78 -14.16 -12.69
CA MET A 76 2.47 -13.59 -12.40
C MET A 76 2.55 -12.06 -12.49
N GLU A 77 1.50 -11.47 -13.04
CA GLU A 77 1.27 -10.02 -13.04
C GLU A 77 0.19 -9.68 -12.01
N ASP A 78 0.37 -8.54 -11.34
CA ASP A 78 -0.54 -7.96 -10.35
C ASP A 78 -1.00 -8.97 -9.28
N HIS A 79 -0.09 -9.88 -8.87
CA HIS A 79 -0.36 -10.86 -7.83
C HIS A 79 -0.69 -10.17 -6.51
N GLY A 80 -1.80 -10.57 -5.88
CA GLY A 80 -2.24 -10.03 -4.60
C GLY A 80 -2.79 -8.60 -4.66
N GLU A 81 -2.97 -8.03 -5.86
CA GLU A 81 -3.41 -6.65 -6.02
C GLU A 81 -4.92 -6.52 -6.20
N SER A 82 -5.47 -5.40 -5.72
CA SER A 82 -6.87 -5.03 -5.96
C SER A 82 -7.01 -4.31 -7.30
N TYR A 83 -8.14 -4.49 -7.96
CA TYR A 83 -8.52 -3.66 -9.12
C TYR A 83 -8.82 -2.21 -8.75
N LEU A 84 -9.05 -1.95 -7.46
CA LEU A 84 -9.14 -0.61 -6.91
C LEU A 84 -7.75 -0.10 -6.54
N ARG A 85 -7.32 0.97 -7.21
CA ARG A 85 -6.07 1.66 -6.92
C ARG A 85 -6.31 2.75 -5.88
N LEU A 86 -6.08 2.43 -4.61
CA LEU A 86 -6.33 3.33 -3.48
C LEU A 86 -5.12 4.20 -3.15
N TRP A 87 -5.31 5.52 -3.20
CA TRP A 87 -4.41 6.53 -2.64
C TRP A 87 -4.90 6.92 -1.25
N LEU A 88 -4.00 6.97 -0.27
CA LEU A 88 -4.33 7.25 1.12
C LEU A 88 -3.54 8.48 1.61
N GLY A 89 -4.22 9.61 1.78
CA GLY A 89 -3.70 10.79 2.48
C GLY A 89 -4.03 10.73 3.97
N VAL A 90 -3.03 10.87 4.84
CA VAL A 90 -3.21 10.81 6.30
C VAL A 90 -2.54 11.97 6.99
N GLY A 91 -3.32 12.73 7.76
CA GLY A 91 -2.78 13.75 8.65
C GLY A 91 -1.76 13.18 9.63
N MET A 92 -0.59 13.80 9.70
CA MET A 92 0.54 13.30 10.47
C MET A 92 0.21 13.06 11.96
N ILE A 93 0.44 11.82 12.40
CA ILE A 93 0.32 11.35 13.79
C ILE A 93 1.71 10.98 14.35
N ARG A 94 1.75 10.52 15.61
CA ARG A 94 3.01 10.08 16.25
C ARG A 94 3.73 9.02 15.42
N SER A 95 5.06 9.14 15.28
CA SER A 95 5.88 8.33 14.36
C SER A 95 5.61 6.82 14.45
N GLN A 96 5.60 6.23 15.64
CA GLN A 96 5.41 4.77 15.79
C GLN A 96 4.05 4.28 15.28
N ARG A 97 3.00 5.11 15.40
CA ARG A 97 1.67 4.78 14.88
C ARG A 97 1.62 4.93 13.37
N PHE A 98 2.34 5.90 12.82
CA PHE A 98 2.46 6.06 11.38
C PHE A 98 3.24 4.91 10.75
N ASP A 99 4.31 4.44 11.40
CA ASP A 99 5.05 3.24 10.98
C ASP A 99 4.13 2.02 10.85
N TRP A 100 3.30 1.80 11.88
CA TRP A 100 2.29 0.74 11.88
C TRP A 100 1.22 0.93 10.80
N LEU A 101 0.77 2.16 10.58
CA LEU A 101 -0.17 2.49 9.50
C LEU A 101 0.43 2.13 8.13
N VAL A 102 1.68 2.48 7.86
CA VAL A 102 2.35 2.16 6.59
C VAL A 102 2.41 0.66 6.35
N GLU A 103 2.80 -0.11 7.36
CA GLU A 103 2.83 -1.58 7.31
C GLU A 103 1.44 -2.13 6.95
N LYS A 104 0.40 -1.74 7.70
CA LYS A 104 -0.96 -2.28 7.51
C LYS A 104 -1.68 -1.76 6.27
N ALA A 105 -1.45 -0.52 5.87
CA ALA A 105 -1.96 0.01 4.60
C ALA A 105 -1.34 -0.73 3.42
N THR A 106 -0.04 -1.07 3.51
CA THR A 106 0.63 -1.90 2.50
C THR A 106 0.02 -3.30 2.45
N GLU A 107 -0.21 -3.95 3.60
CA GLU A 107 -0.88 -5.26 3.66
C GLU A 107 -2.29 -5.24 3.04
N LEU A 108 -3.04 -4.16 3.25
CA LEU A 108 -4.41 -4.04 2.75
C LEU A 108 -4.50 -3.82 1.24
N GLY A 109 -3.42 -3.42 0.56
CA GLY A 109 -3.42 -3.18 -0.89
C GLY A 109 -3.40 -1.71 -1.31
N VAL A 110 -3.14 -0.76 -0.40
CA VAL A 110 -2.95 0.65 -0.76
C VAL A 110 -1.78 0.79 -1.74
N ILE A 111 -1.88 1.67 -2.73
CA ILE A 111 -0.83 1.85 -3.75
C ILE A 111 -0.01 3.14 -3.55
N ARG A 112 -0.53 4.10 -2.79
CA ARG A 112 0.19 5.32 -2.42
C ARG A 112 -0.23 5.80 -1.04
N ILE A 113 0.73 6.12 -0.19
CA ILE A 113 0.52 6.61 1.17
C ILE A 113 1.20 7.97 1.30
N SER A 114 0.40 9.01 1.55
CA SER A 114 0.84 10.39 1.62
C SER A 114 0.67 10.93 3.05
N PRO A 115 1.76 11.16 3.79
CA PRO A 115 1.72 11.84 5.08
C PRO A 115 1.45 13.34 4.88
N LEU A 116 0.43 13.87 5.55
CA LEU A 116 -0.03 15.24 5.35
C LEU A 116 0.21 16.12 6.57
N LEU A 117 0.87 17.26 6.34
CA LEU A 117 0.99 18.35 7.29
C LEU A 117 -0.31 19.15 7.26
N THR A 118 -1.12 18.95 8.30
CA THR A 118 -2.41 19.61 8.53
C THR A 118 -2.34 20.52 9.75
N LYS A 119 -3.31 21.41 9.92
CA LYS A 119 -3.32 22.40 11.01
C LYS A 119 -3.16 21.77 12.39
N TYR A 120 -3.84 20.65 12.63
CA TYR A 120 -3.86 19.95 13.91
C TYR A 120 -2.94 18.71 13.98
N ALA A 121 -2.03 18.55 13.01
CA ALA A 121 -1.03 17.48 13.05
C ALA A 121 -0.07 17.65 14.25
N ARG A 122 0.15 16.55 14.98
CA ARG A 122 0.96 16.54 16.20
C ARG A 122 2.46 16.37 15.95
N SER A 123 2.85 15.83 14.81
CA SER A 123 4.26 15.64 14.42
C SER A 123 4.50 16.39 13.13
N ARG A 124 5.40 17.37 13.19
CA ARG A 124 5.86 18.15 12.03
C ARG A 124 7.30 17.82 11.64
N ASP A 125 7.93 16.87 12.33
CA ASP A 125 9.29 16.43 12.03
C ASP A 125 9.25 15.68 10.69
N GLY A 126 9.40 16.46 9.61
CA GLY A 126 9.33 16.06 8.21
C GLY A 126 10.65 15.52 7.67
N GLU A 127 11.73 15.56 8.45
CA GLU A 127 13.04 15.16 7.96
C GLU A 127 13.31 13.66 8.20
N ALA A 128 13.65 12.96 7.12
CA ALA A 128 14.17 11.58 7.05
C ALA A 128 13.24 10.41 7.42
N LYS A 129 11.91 10.54 7.27
CA LYS A 129 10.98 9.42 7.54
C LYS A 129 10.59 8.57 6.32
N ALA A 130 10.55 9.13 5.10
CA ALA A 130 10.13 8.37 3.93
C ALA A 130 11.03 7.15 3.65
N GLY A 131 12.34 7.28 3.85
CA GLY A 131 13.27 6.14 3.72
C GLY A 131 13.05 5.02 4.75
N ARG A 132 12.52 5.33 5.93
CA ARG A 132 12.11 4.33 6.93
C ARG A 132 10.79 3.69 6.53
N TRP A 133 9.80 4.49 6.14
CA TRP A 133 8.49 3.97 5.73
C TRP A 133 8.56 3.12 4.46
N ARG A 134 9.41 3.49 3.49
CA ARG A 134 9.68 2.66 2.32
C ARG A 134 10.23 1.29 2.70
N ARG A 135 11.14 1.22 3.70
CA ARG A 135 11.65 -0.07 4.21
C ARG A 135 10.56 -0.91 4.88
N LEU A 136 9.66 -0.26 5.65
CA LEU A 136 8.50 -0.94 6.24
C LEU A 136 7.53 -1.44 5.16
N ALA A 137 7.27 -0.65 4.12
CA ALA A 137 6.43 -1.04 2.99
C ALA A 137 7.04 -2.21 2.21
N ILE A 138 8.36 -2.22 1.97
CA ILE A 138 9.06 -3.36 1.33
C ILE A 138 8.91 -4.63 2.18
N ALA A 139 9.10 -4.53 3.51
CA ALA A 139 8.94 -5.66 4.40
C ALA A 139 7.49 -6.20 4.40
N ALA A 140 6.52 -5.30 4.51
CA ALA A 140 5.09 -5.64 4.47
C ALA A 140 4.68 -6.27 3.13
N MET A 141 5.11 -5.69 2.00
CA MET A 141 4.86 -6.21 0.65
C MET A 141 5.35 -7.65 0.51
N LYS A 142 6.59 -7.92 0.94
CA LYS A 142 7.16 -9.28 0.91
C LYS A 142 6.37 -10.24 1.80
N GLN A 143 5.99 -9.79 3.00
CA GLN A 143 5.26 -10.62 3.97
C GLN A 143 3.84 -10.96 3.51
N CYS A 144 3.09 -9.98 2.98
CA CYS A 144 1.75 -10.19 2.45
C CYS A 144 1.74 -10.73 1.00
N GLN A 145 2.93 -10.91 0.41
CA GLN A 145 3.16 -11.53 -0.90
C GLN A 145 2.54 -10.79 -2.08
N ARG A 146 2.24 -9.50 -1.92
CA ARG A 146 1.74 -8.66 -2.99
C ARG A 146 2.87 -8.22 -3.93
N SER A 147 2.54 -7.86 -5.16
CA SER A 147 3.53 -7.61 -6.24
C SER A 147 3.79 -6.13 -6.51
N VAL A 148 3.03 -5.23 -5.89
CA VAL A 148 3.21 -3.78 -5.98
C VAL A 148 3.71 -3.22 -4.65
N LEU A 149 4.83 -2.50 -4.72
CA LEU A 149 5.33 -1.70 -3.61
C LEU A 149 4.57 -0.36 -3.63
N PRO A 150 3.83 0.01 -2.57
CA PRO A 150 3.21 1.32 -2.52
C PRO A 150 4.25 2.44 -2.57
N GLU A 151 3.91 3.50 -3.28
CA GLU A 151 4.63 4.76 -3.17
C GLU A 151 4.37 5.36 -1.78
N VAL A 152 5.43 5.80 -1.10
CA VAL A 152 5.31 6.50 0.18
C VAL A 152 5.98 7.85 0.01
N ASP A 153 5.16 8.90 0.10
CA ASP A 153 5.60 10.27 -0.12
C ASP A 153 6.37 10.82 1.09
N ASP A 154 7.17 11.84 0.84
CA ASP A 154 7.63 12.72 1.91
C ASP A 154 6.46 13.52 2.50
N PRO A 155 6.50 13.87 3.79
CA PRO A 155 5.46 14.69 4.40
C PRO A 155 5.31 16.03 3.68
N MET A 156 4.09 16.37 3.26
CA MET A 156 3.82 17.61 2.54
C MET A 156 2.54 18.31 3.06
N PRO A 157 2.39 19.63 2.84
CA PRO A 157 1.17 20.35 3.16
C PRO A 157 -0.06 19.77 2.44
N LEU A 158 -1.21 19.72 3.13
CA LEU A 158 -2.47 19.26 2.55
C LEU A 158 -2.81 19.99 1.24
N ALA A 159 -2.63 21.31 1.21
CA ALA A 159 -2.92 22.11 0.02
C ALA A 159 -2.09 21.68 -1.19
N GLU A 160 -0.80 21.41 -1.01
CA GLU A 160 0.09 20.96 -2.09
C GLU A 160 -0.28 19.55 -2.58
N TRP A 161 -0.63 18.66 -1.66
CA TRP A 161 -1.07 17.31 -2.01
C TRP A 161 -2.37 17.31 -2.82
N LEU A 162 -3.31 18.21 -2.49
CA LEU A 162 -4.57 18.35 -3.20
C LEU A 162 -4.41 18.80 -4.67
N GLU A 163 -3.29 19.42 -5.04
CA GLU A 163 -2.96 19.76 -6.43
C GLU A 163 -2.41 18.56 -7.23
N GLN A 164 -1.96 17.50 -6.55
CA GLN A 164 -1.31 16.33 -7.17
C GLN A 164 -2.27 15.15 -7.38
N LEU A 165 -3.55 15.34 -7.07
CA LEU A 165 -4.55 14.28 -7.15
C LEU A 165 -4.77 13.84 -8.60
N PRO A 166 -5.09 12.54 -8.84
CA PRO A 166 -5.53 12.06 -10.14
C PRO A 166 -6.68 12.93 -10.68
N PRO A 167 -6.71 13.25 -11.99
CA PRO A 167 -7.65 14.22 -12.56
C PRO A 167 -9.12 13.81 -12.43
N SER A 168 -9.38 12.52 -12.24
CA SER A 168 -10.71 11.93 -12.13
C SER A 168 -10.72 10.82 -11.09
N GLY A 169 -11.92 10.43 -10.65
CA GLY A 169 -12.13 9.33 -9.74
C GLY A 169 -12.75 9.78 -8.42
N PRO A 170 -13.32 8.87 -7.63
CA PRO A 170 -13.93 9.21 -6.37
C PRO A 170 -12.90 9.68 -5.34
N ARG A 171 -13.32 10.63 -4.50
CA ARG A 171 -12.50 11.19 -3.42
C ARG A 171 -13.32 11.21 -2.14
N LEU A 172 -12.84 10.54 -1.10
CA LEU A 172 -13.55 10.39 0.17
C LEU A 172 -12.72 10.95 1.32
N ALA A 173 -13.35 11.71 2.20
CA ALA A 173 -12.73 12.19 3.43
C ALA A 173 -13.46 11.59 4.63
N ALA A 174 -12.73 10.95 5.55
CA ALA A 174 -13.29 10.48 6.81
C ALA A 174 -13.57 11.68 7.73
N ILE A 175 -14.83 12.07 7.83
CA ILE A 175 -15.31 13.20 8.63
C ILE A 175 -16.31 12.65 9.66
N PRO A 176 -16.01 12.70 10.98
CA PRO A 176 -16.87 12.12 12.01
C PRO A 176 -18.31 12.64 11.98
N GLU A 177 -18.48 13.92 11.65
CA GLU A 177 -19.77 14.62 11.61
C GLU A 177 -20.51 14.46 10.28
N ALA A 178 -19.98 13.71 9.30
CA ALA A 178 -20.66 13.48 8.03
C ALA A 178 -21.91 12.60 8.21
N GLU A 179 -23.03 13.02 7.60
CA GLU A 179 -24.29 12.26 7.63
C GLU A 179 -24.20 10.94 6.85
N MET A 180 -23.38 10.91 5.79
CA MET A 180 -23.26 9.76 4.91
C MET A 180 -22.30 8.72 5.51
N PHE A 181 -22.82 7.55 5.86
CA PHE A 181 -21.97 6.41 6.26
C PHE A 181 -21.21 5.83 5.05
N VAL A 182 -19.94 5.49 5.24
CA VAL A 182 -19.10 4.94 4.16
C VAL A 182 -19.69 3.69 3.50
N GLY A 183 -20.32 2.79 4.28
CA GLY A 183 -20.96 1.60 3.73
C GLY A 183 -22.14 1.94 2.82
N HIS A 184 -22.90 3.00 3.14
CA HIS A 184 -23.97 3.47 2.28
C HIS A 184 -23.40 4.07 0.99
N TRP A 185 -22.31 4.83 1.06
CA TRP A 185 -21.63 5.33 -0.12
C TRP A 185 -21.17 4.17 -1.02
N ILE A 186 -20.49 3.16 -0.47
CA ILE A 186 -19.99 1.99 -1.23
C ILE A 186 -21.14 1.27 -1.94
N CYS A 187 -22.24 0.98 -1.26
CA CYS A 187 -23.38 0.26 -1.86
C CYS A 187 -24.08 1.03 -2.99
N ASN A 188 -24.00 2.37 -2.99
CA ASN A 188 -24.61 3.22 -4.01
C ASN A 188 -23.63 3.68 -5.08
N ALA A 189 -22.32 3.56 -4.82
CA ALA A 189 -21.30 3.95 -5.76
C ALA A 189 -21.32 2.97 -6.95
N ARG A 190 -21.69 3.47 -8.13
CA ARG A 190 -21.64 2.72 -9.40
C ARG A 190 -20.21 2.67 -9.92
N LEU A 191 -19.34 2.03 -9.15
CA LEU A 191 -17.92 1.94 -9.43
C LEU A 191 -17.65 0.83 -10.45
N VAL A 192 -16.89 1.17 -11.49
CA VAL A 192 -16.46 0.21 -12.51
C VAL A 192 -14.93 0.16 -12.48
N PRO A 193 -14.33 -0.92 -11.94
CA PRO A 193 -12.89 -1.12 -12.01
C PRO A 193 -12.39 -1.37 -13.45
N PRO A 194 -11.11 -1.09 -13.75
CA PRO A 194 -10.11 -0.50 -12.86
C PRO A 194 -10.42 0.98 -12.58
N LEU A 195 -10.28 1.39 -11.32
CA LEU A 195 -10.51 2.78 -10.93
C LEU A 195 -9.52 3.23 -9.85
N GLU A 196 -9.20 4.52 -9.89
CA GLU A 196 -8.41 5.18 -8.85
C GLU A 196 -9.35 5.89 -7.89
N LEU A 197 -9.13 5.70 -6.60
CA LEU A 197 -9.89 6.33 -5.52
C LEU A 197 -8.92 6.96 -4.54
N VAL A 198 -9.25 8.15 -4.07
CA VAL A 198 -8.47 8.86 -3.06
C VAL A 198 -9.23 8.88 -1.74
N ALA A 199 -8.58 8.41 -0.68
CA ALA A 199 -9.07 8.48 0.69
C ALA A 199 -8.25 9.49 1.49
N LEU A 200 -8.91 10.31 2.30
CA LEU A 200 -8.30 11.32 3.15
C LEU A 200 -8.76 11.12 4.60
N VAL A 201 -7.80 11.05 5.53
CA VAL A 201 -8.06 10.86 6.97
C VAL A 201 -7.26 11.87 7.78
N GLY A 202 -7.94 12.59 8.68
CA GLY A 202 -7.31 13.63 9.50
C GLY A 202 -6.48 13.08 10.67
N PRO A 203 -5.64 13.91 11.29
CA PRO A 203 -4.93 13.57 12.52
C PRO A 203 -5.90 13.46 13.71
N GLU A 204 -5.41 13.23 14.94
CA GLU A 204 -6.31 13.08 16.10
C GLU A 204 -7.18 14.31 16.40
N GLY A 205 -6.76 15.50 15.95
CA GLY A 205 -7.53 16.74 16.06
C GLY A 205 -8.54 16.97 14.92
N GLY A 206 -8.64 16.05 13.96
CA GLY A 206 -9.44 16.23 12.75
C GLY A 206 -8.86 17.29 11.81
N PHE A 207 -9.70 17.71 10.85
CA PHE A 207 -9.39 18.80 9.93
C PHE A 207 -9.97 20.11 10.45
N ALA A 208 -9.26 21.20 10.19
CA ALA A 208 -9.83 22.54 10.38
C ALA A 208 -10.96 22.80 9.37
N ALA A 209 -11.87 23.72 9.69
CA ALA A 209 -13.01 24.03 8.81
C ALA A 209 -12.55 24.47 7.41
N GLU A 210 -11.47 25.25 7.33
CA GLU A 210 -10.85 25.67 6.08
C GLU A 210 -10.23 24.51 5.29
N GLU A 211 -9.69 23.49 5.97
CA GLU A 211 -9.13 22.29 5.32
C GLU A 211 -10.23 21.40 4.76
N VAL A 212 -11.36 21.28 5.47
CA VAL A 212 -12.55 20.57 4.98
C VAL A 212 -13.10 21.26 3.73
N GLN A 213 -13.27 22.59 3.77
CA GLN A 213 -13.75 23.36 2.63
C GLN A 213 -12.79 23.24 1.43
N LEU A 214 -11.48 23.28 1.67
CA LEU A 214 -10.48 23.10 0.62
C LEU A 214 -10.58 21.70 0.00
N ALA A 215 -10.67 20.64 0.80
CA ALA A 215 -10.86 19.28 0.28
C ALA A 215 -12.17 19.14 -0.52
N GLN A 216 -13.27 19.72 -0.02
CA GLN A 216 -14.56 19.72 -0.72
C GLN A 216 -14.50 20.47 -2.07
N SER A 217 -13.77 21.58 -2.14
CA SER A 217 -13.53 22.30 -3.40
C SER A 217 -12.79 21.45 -4.44
N ARG A 218 -12.09 20.41 -3.98
CA ARG A 218 -11.41 19.39 -4.78
C ARG A 218 -12.22 18.10 -4.89
N GLY A 219 -13.54 18.15 -4.68
CA GLY A 219 -14.45 17.04 -4.93
C GLY A 219 -14.42 15.92 -3.89
N PHE A 220 -13.82 16.14 -2.71
CA PHE A 220 -13.94 15.18 -1.61
C PHE A 220 -15.35 15.16 -1.05
N VAL A 221 -15.91 13.95 -0.94
CA VAL A 221 -17.17 13.69 -0.24
C VAL A 221 -16.85 13.23 1.18
N GLY A 222 -17.45 13.90 2.16
CA GLY A 222 -17.33 13.52 3.57
C GLY A 222 -18.12 12.25 3.87
N VAL A 223 -17.48 11.29 4.53
CA VAL A 223 -18.10 10.05 4.99
C VAL A 223 -17.78 9.76 6.45
N SER A 224 -18.77 9.23 7.17
CA SER A 224 -18.65 8.75 8.54
C SER A 224 -18.21 7.28 8.58
N LEU A 225 -17.39 6.94 9.57
CA LEU A 225 -16.95 5.56 9.88
C LEU A 225 -17.71 4.95 11.06
N GLY A 226 -18.88 5.51 11.37
CA GLY A 226 -19.75 5.08 12.46
C GLY A 226 -19.69 5.98 13.69
N PRO A 227 -20.44 5.66 14.75
CA PRO A 227 -20.69 6.57 15.86
C PRO A 227 -19.54 6.67 16.87
N ARG A 228 -18.49 5.87 16.72
CA ARG A 228 -17.38 5.80 17.67
C ARG A 228 -16.24 6.70 17.19
N ARG A 229 -15.63 7.43 18.13
CA ARG A 229 -14.38 8.15 17.87
C ARG A 229 -13.25 7.14 17.69
N LEU A 230 -12.81 6.95 16.46
CA LEU A 230 -11.67 6.11 16.10
C LEU A 230 -10.36 6.91 16.22
N ARG A 231 -9.25 6.21 16.48
CA ARG A 231 -7.93 6.80 16.27
C ARG A 231 -7.65 6.93 14.78
N THR A 232 -6.79 7.87 14.38
CA THR A 232 -6.45 8.12 12.97
C THR A 232 -6.00 6.85 12.25
N GLU A 233 -5.09 6.07 12.84
CA GLU A 233 -4.62 4.82 12.25
C GLU A 233 -5.74 3.78 12.10
N THR A 234 -6.65 3.71 13.07
CA THR A 234 -7.81 2.82 13.01
C THR A 234 -8.81 3.26 11.94
N ALA A 235 -9.07 4.57 11.84
CA ALA A 235 -9.95 5.15 10.83
C ALA A 235 -9.41 4.91 9.41
N ALA A 236 -8.11 5.15 9.20
CA ALA A 236 -7.45 4.91 7.92
C ALA A 236 -7.54 3.45 7.49
N LEU A 237 -7.21 2.50 8.37
CA LEU A 237 -7.26 1.08 8.04
C LEU A 237 -8.69 0.56 7.85
N LEU A 238 -9.65 1.04 8.65
CA LEU A 238 -11.05 0.69 8.45
C LEU A 238 -11.54 1.18 7.08
N LEU A 239 -11.25 2.43 6.72
CA LEU A 239 -11.64 2.99 5.44
C LEU A 239 -10.98 2.22 4.28
N CYS A 240 -9.68 1.95 4.36
CA CYS A 240 -8.97 1.15 3.35
C CYS A 240 -9.56 -0.24 3.20
N SER A 241 -9.80 -0.94 4.32
CA SER A 241 -10.37 -2.28 4.32
C SER A 241 -11.75 -2.33 3.66
N LEU A 242 -12.64 -1.40 4.02
CA LEU A 242 -13.98 -1.32 3.44
C LEU A 242 -13.92 -1.02 1.93
N LEU A 243 -13.09 -0.07 1.51
CA LEU A 243 -12.98 0.28 0.09
C LEU A 243 -12.36 -0.84 -0.74
N LEU A 244 -11.23 -1.41 -0.30
CA LEU A 244 -10.48 -2.41 -1.07
C LEU A 244 -11.17 -3.77 -1.13
N ASN A 245 -12.01 -4.12 -0.14
CA ASN A 245 -12.63 -5.45 -0.04
C ASN A 245 -14.14 -5.48 -0.31
N MET A 246 -14.84 -4.34 -0.22
CA MET A 246 -16.28 -4.30 -0.51
C MET A 246 -16.62 -3.74 -1.89
N ILE A 247 -15.66 -3.15 -2.61
CA ILE A 247 -15.84 -2.79 -4.01
C ILE A 247 -15.52 -4.06 -4.82
N PRO A 248 -16.54 -4.73 -5.40
CA PRO A 248 -16.33 -6.00 -6.07
C PRO A 248 -15.35 -5.84 -7.23
N ALA A 249 -14.37 -6.75 -7.30
CA ALA A 249 -13.70 -7.03 -8.55
C ALA A 249 -14.78 -7.40 -9.58
N LYS A 250 -14.71 -6.85 -10.79
CA LYS A 250 -15.50 -7.41 -11.88
C LYS A 250 -14.96 -8.83 -12.08
N GLU A 251 -15.74 -9.85 -11.73
CA GLU A 251 -15.47 -11.20 -12.20
C GLU A 251 -15.36 -11.12 -13.72
N GLY A 252 -14.25 -11.62 -14.24
CA GLY A 252 -13.96 -11.59 -15.67
C GLY A 252 -15.12 -12.15 -16.49
N ARG A 253 -15.47 -11.42 -17.54
CA ARG A 253 -15.81 -12.07 -18.80
C ARG A 253 -14.51 -12.39 -19.51
#